data_AF-A0A945ZQT4-F1
#
_entry.id   AF-A0A945ZQT4-F1
#
_cell.length_a   1.000
_cell.length_b   1.000
_cell.length_c   1.000
_cell.angle_alpha   90.00
_cell.angle_beta   90.00
_cell.angle_gamma   90.00
#
_symmetry.space_group_name_H-M   'P 1'
#
loop_
_entity.id
_entity.type
_entity.pdbx_description
1 polymer ?
#
loop_
_entity_poly.entity_id
_entity_poly.type
_entity_poly.pdbx_seq_one_letter_code
_entity_poly.pdbx_strand_id
1 'polypeptide(L)'
;MAFTSIVLHAQENVDHWEAAVLDGTSWHYLVPMEQPAAAWATTGFNDSFWPEGPSGFGYGDGDDATVVSSTSSLYLRHIFLVENLESWIDVDFLMDYDDGFIAYLNGTEIARGNAGQTGDFIAWNQNLATDHEAVLYAGGIPPSFEFDFAPLLVEGSNTLAIELHNVNPTSSDLTARPYLMVGTTANGLGFDAPPSWFAPASGDMHDVTFNLNMADEVVASSGVFVAGGNFFGVAGDHPMTDIDGDDIWTVTIPVPSGFTGYYTFLNGLCLDWSCKENIAGLECAHPENYNDRMLDNIVGATSVNTCFGQCSTDGLCAAVTGCTDAEALNYFPAATEDDNSCVYFGESNLPIVELTSDGPILDDPRIVANMAIINNASGLNHVGDTPNEYDGFISIEIRGSSSQMFPKKSYSLETQDAEGQNNNVSLLGMPEENDWILHGPYTD
;
A
#
# COMPACT_ATOMS: atom_id res chain seq x y z
N MET A 1 7.78 48.07 34.12
CA MET A 1 7.28 46.88 33.42
C MET A 1 7.84 46.93 32.01
N ALA A 2 8.85 46.12 31.73
CA ALA A 2 9.33 45.92 30.37
C ALA A 2 8.42 44.86 29.75
N PHE A 3 7.70 45.21 28.69
CA PHE A 3 6.99 44.23 27.89
C PHE A 3 8.01 43.63 26.92
N THR A 4 8.42 42.39 27.19
CA THR A 4 9.08 41.54 26.20
C THR A 4 8.02 41.20 25.16
N SER A 5 8.12 41.75 23.94
CA SER A 5 7.33 41.25 22.82
C SER A 5 7.86 39.85 22.50
N ILE A 6 7.07 38.83 22.78
CA ILE A 6 7.22 37.53 22.16
C ILE A 6 6.73 37.72 20.73
N VAL A 7 7.67 37.83 19.79
CA VAL A 7 7.37 37.60 18.38
C VAL A 7 7.27 36.09 18.26
N LEU A 8 6.04 35.58 18.16
CA LEU A 8 5.80 34.23 17.66
C LEU A 8 6.18 34.29 16.18
N HIS A 9 7.36 33.80 15.82
CA HIS A 9 7.63 33.47 14.43
C HIS A 9 6.73 32.28 14.13
N ALA A 10 5.83 32.41 13.15
CA ALA A 10 5.30 31.22 12.51
C ALA A 10 6.52 30.43 12.03
N GLN A 11 6.61 29.15 12.40
CA GLN A 11 7.59 28.25 11.80
C GLN A 11 7.32 28.32 10.30
N GLU A 12 8.27 28.84 9.53
CA GLU A 12 8.15 28.76 8.08
C GLU A 12 8.16 27.26 7.75
N ASN A 13 7.14 26.79 7.05
CA ASN A 13 7.07 25.39 6.66
C ASN A 13 8.18 25.15 5.63
N VAL A 14 8.92 24.06 5.77
CA VAL A 14 9.93 23.62 4.80
C VAL A 14 9.22 23.31 3.47
N ASP A 15 9.61 24.01 2.39
CA ASP A 15 9.38 23.79 0.93
C ASP A 15 9.73 22.42 0.36
N HIS A 16 10.92 21.95 0.68
CA HIS A 16 11.47 20.69 0.23
C HIS A 16 12.79 20.50 0.95
N TRP A 17 13.34 19.30 0.78
CA TRP A 17 14.66 18.97 1.29
C TRP A 17 15.65 18.88 0.14
N GLU A 18 16.85 19.41 0.34
CA GLU A 18 18.01 19.17 -0.51
C GLU A 18 19.14 18.54 0.33
N ALA A 19 20.06 17.83 -0.31
CA ALA A 19 21.12 17.10 0.35
C ALA A 19 22.47 17.80 0.12
N ALA A 20 22.89 18.58 1.12
CA ALA A 20 24.19 19.24 1.13
C ALA A 20 25.36 18.24 1.20
N VAL A 21 25.10 17.05 1.74
CA VAL A 21 26.01 15.91 1.74
C VAL A 21 25.22 14.64 1.48
N LEU A 22 25.68 13.83 0.53
CA LEU A 22 25.18 12.47 0.27
C LEU A 22 26.31 11.48 -0.04
N ASP A 23 25.98 10.20 -0.19
CA ASP A 23 26.91 9.19 -0.73
C ASP A 23 27.49 9.62 -2.08
N GLY A 24 28.78 9.36 -2.27
CA GLY A 24 29.53 9.82 -3.46
C GLY A 24 30.08 11.26 -3.37
N THR A 25 29.68 12.06 -2.38
CA THR A 25 30.27 13.38 -2.11
C THR A 25 31.78 13.23 -1.87
N SER A 26 32.63 14.14 -2.37
CA SER A 26 34.08 14.04 -2.17
C SER A 26 34.51 14.53 -0.78
N TRP A 27 35.31 13.74 -0.07
CA TRP A 27 35.85 14.01 1.26
C TRP A 27 37.37 13.92 1.27
N HIS A 28 38.02 14.79 2.02
CA HIS A 28 39.39 14.52 2.50
C HIS A 28 39.32 13.53 3.65
N TYR A 29 40.22 12.54 3.66
CA TYR A 29 40.24 11.54 4.72
C TYR A 29 41.65 11.25 5.24
N LEU A 30 41.75 10.85 6.50
CA LEU A 30 42.99 10.47 7.16
C LEU A 30 42.81 9.16 7.92
N VAL A 31 43.63 8.18 7.57
CA VAL A 31 43.91 7.01 8.42
C VAL A 31 45.09 7.40 9.34
N PRO A 32 44.85 7.69 10.62
CA PRO A 32 45.86 8.26 11.50
C PRO A 32 46.91 7.23 11.93
N MET A 33 48.16 7.67 12.09
CA MET A 33 49.22 6.92 12.78
C MET A 33 49.55 7.53 14.16
N GLU A 34 48.97 8.69 14.47
CA GLU A 34 49.07 9.43 15.71
C GLU A 34 47.81 10.31 15.85
N GLN A 35 47.59 10.86 17.06
CA GLN A 35 46.43 11.72 17.32
C GLN A 35 46.44 12.94 16.39
N PRO A 36 45.39 13.18 15.60
CA PRO A 36 45.28 14.38 14.78
C PRO A 36 45.33 15.66 15.64
N ALA A 37 45.75 16.76 15.01
CA ALA A 37 45.81 18.06 15.69
C ALA A 37 44.43 18.44 16.25
N ALA A 38 44.36 19.00 17.46
CA ALA A 38 43.08 19.32 18.12
C ALA A 38 42.14 20.24 17.31
N ALA A 39 42.67 21.01 16.36
CA ALA A 39 41.90 21.92 15.51
C ALA A 39 41.44 21.28 14.18
N TRP A 40 41.63 19.98 13.96
CA TRP A 40 41.37 19.31 12.68
C TRP A 40 39.93 19.50 12.18
N ALA A 41 38.94 19.52 13.09
CA ALA A 41 37.52 19.70 12.74
C ALA A 41 37.11 21.16 12.47
N THR A 42 38.00 22.14 12.67
CA THR A 42 37.69 23.57 12.48
C THR A 42 37.82 24.00 11.01
N THR A 43 37.16 25.09 10.63
CA THR A 43 37.16 25.63 9.24
C THR A 43 38.53 26.07 8.72
N GLY A 44 39.44 26.45 9.63
CA GLY A 44 40.77 26.94 9.27
C GLY A 44 41.85 25.86 9.11
N PHE A 45 41.52 24.58 9.34
CA PHE A 45 42.49 23.50 9.23
C PHE A 45 42.82 23.16 7.78
N ASN A 46 44.11 23.03 7.48
CA ASN A 46 44.62 22.69 6.16
C ASN A 46 44.78 21.16 6.03
N ASP A 47 43.87 20.53 5.31
CA ASP A 47 43.84 19.11 4.98
C ASP A 47 44.32 18.78 3.56
N SER A 48 44.93 19.72 2.83
CA SER A 48 45.40 19.48 1.45
C SER A 48 46.43 18.34 1.26
N PHE A 49 46.93 17.78 2.37
CA PHE A 49 47.80 16.60 2.37
C PHE A 49 47.06 15.29 2.65
N TRP A 50 45.78 15.36 3.00
CA TRP A 50 44.92 14.21 3.19
C TRP A 50 44.49 13.72 1.79
N PRO A 51 44.47 12.41 1.53
CA PRO A 51 43.87 11.89 0.31
C PRO A 51 42.39 12.28 0.21
N GLU A 52 41.89 12.34 -1.03
CA GLU A 52 40.49 12.60 -1.35
C GLU A 52 39.80 11.31 -1.81
N GLY A 53 38.53 11.12 -1.45
CA GLY A 53 37.70 10.01 -1.91
C GLY A 53 36.20 10.26 -1.69
N PRO A 54 35.31 9.65 -2.49
CA PRO A 54 33.87 9.72 -2.28
C PRO A 54 33.40 9.09 -0.95
N SER A 55 32.35 9.62 -0.32
CA SER A 55 31.64 9.01 0.81
C SER A 55 31.06 7.63 0.46
N GLY A 56 30.91 6.77 1.47
CA GLY A 56 30.89 5.31 1.31
C GLY A 56 32.26 4.73 1.63
N PHE A 57 32.78 5.03 2.82
CA PHE A 57 34.09 4.56 3.27
C PHE A 57 33.98 3.21 4.00
N GLY A 58 34.87 2.26 3.66
CA GLY A 58 34.93 0.94 4.30
C GLY A 58 36.07 0.05 3.81
N TYR A 59 35.98 -1.26 4.04
CA TYR A 59 37.08 -2.23 3.85
C TYR A 59 37.04 -3.03 2.53
N GLY A 60 36.16 -2.66 1.61
CA GLY A 60 36.09 -3.20 0.25
C GLY A 60 35.35 -4.54 0.17
N ASP A 61 34.20 -4.65 0.82
CA ASP A 61 33.34 -5.83 0.85
C ASP A 61 32.24 -5.83 -0.22
N GLY A 62 32.09 -4.73 -0.97
CA GLY A 62 31.33 -4.68 -2.22
C GLY A 62 30.40 -3.49 -2.37
N ASP A 63 30.28 -2.64 -1.36
CA ASP A 63 29.41 -1.46 -1.35
C ASP A 63 30.14 -0.14 -1.03
N ASP A 64 31.46 -0.19 -0.83
CA ASP A 64 32.32 0.97 -0.57
C ASP A 64 32.73 1.73 -1.83
N ALA A 65 32.54 3.06 -1.79
CA ALA A 65 33.07 3.97 -2.80
C ALA A 65 34.56 4.31 -2.54
N THR A 66 34.96 4.45 -1.27
CA THR A 66 36.36 4.63 -0.88
C THR A 66 36.81 3.51 0.04
N VAL A 67 37.69 2.66 -0.48
CA VAL A 67 38.26 1.54 0.27
C VAL A 67 39.48 2.00 1.06
N VAL A 68 39.46 1.77 2.37
CA VAL A 68 40.57 2.02 3.29
C VAL A 68 41.14 0.72 3.86
N SER A 69 42.37 0.79 4.37
CA SER A 69 42.98 -0.34 5.09
C SER A 69 42.41 -0.44 6.50
N SER A 70 42.42 -1.66 7.08
CA SER A 70 42.02 -1.89 8.48
C SER A 70 42.70 -0.90 9.42
N THR A 71 41.89 -0.21 10.23
CA THR A 71 42.28 0.88 11.11
C THR A 71 41.44 0.90 12.38
N SER A 72 41.95 1.56 13.43
CA SER A 72 41.15 1.85 14.63
C SER A 72 40.18 3.00 14.40
N SER A 73 40.55 3.96 13.56
CA SER A 73 39.74 5.14 13.29
C SER A 73 40.00 5.70 11.89
N LEU A 74 39.06 6.52 11.44
CA LEU A 74 39.12 7.25 10.18
C LEU A 74 38.60 8.67 10.42
N TYR A 75 39.35 9.67 9.97
CA TYR A 75 38.98 11.07 10.10
C TYR A 75 38.57 11.61 8.73
N LEU A 76 37.38 12.19 8.62
CA LEU A 76 36.80 12.68 7.39
C LEU A 76 36.57 14.19 7.49
N ARG A 77 36.84 14.94 6.42
CA ARG A 77 36.52 16.36 6.31
C ARG A 77 35.90 16.67 4.95
N HIS A 78 34.79 17.40 4.97
CA HIS A 78 34.15 17.93 3.78
C HIS A 78 33.83 19.41 3.97
N ILE A 79 34.06 20.19 2.92
CA ILE A 79 33.77 21.61 2.87
C ILE A 79 32.61 21.81 1.91
N PHE A 80 31.54 22.43 2.41
CA PHE A 80 30.37 22.81 1.63
C PHE A 80 30.11 24.31 1.74
N LEU A 81 29.44 24.87 0.74
CA LEU A 81 29.15 26.29 0.64
C LEU A 81 27.69 26.56 1.01
N VAL A 82 27.46 27.52 1.90
CA VAL A 82 26.12 28.06 2.19
C VAL A 82 26.02 29.43 1.53
N GLU A 83 25.24 29.56 0.46
CA GLU A 83 25.10 30.83 -0.27
C GLU A 83 24.21 31.84 0.47
N ASN A 84 23.10 31.37 1.04
CA ASN A 84 22.15 32.17 1.80
C ASN A 84 21.66 31.37 3.02
N LEU A 85 22.10 31.79 4.21
CA LEU A 85 21.73 31.09 5.45
C LEU A 85 20.26 31.33 5.84
N GLU A 86 19.67 32.46 5.42
CA GLU A 86 18.25 32.74 5.70
C GLU A 86 17.30 31.78 4.96
N SER A 87 17.78 31.09 3.93
CA SER A 87 17.00 30.07 3.22
C SER A 87 17.02 28.70 3.90
N TRP A 88 17.87 28.49 4.91
CA TRP A 88 17.92 27.24 5.66
C TRP A 88 16.93 27.31 6.81
N ILE A 89 15.88 26.48 6.74
CA ILE A 89 14.78 26.45 7.71
C ILE A 89 14.96 25.30 8.69
N ASP A 90 15.43 24.16 8.19
CA ASP A 90 15.65 22.95 8.98
C ASP A 90 16.92 22.22 8.49
N VAL A 91 17.53 21.42 9.36
CA VAL A 91 18.73 20.64 9.04
C VAL A 91 18.67 19.30 9.76
N ASP A 92 18.88 18.22 9.02
CA ASP A 92 18.96 16.87 9.56
C ASP A 92 20.31 16.23 9.20
N PHE A 93 21.04 15.77 10.21
CA PHE A 93 22.27 15.01 10.02
C PHE A 93 21.98 13.53 10.25
N LEU A 94 22.26 12.71 9.24
CA LEU A 94 22.12 11.27 9.34
C LEU A 94 23.47 10.62 9.11
N MET A 95 23.69 9.49 9.78
CA MET A 95 24.94 8.76 9.66
C MET A 95 24.63 7.27 9.65
N ASP A 96 24.99 6.58 8.56
CA ASP A 96 25.12 5.13 8.58
C ASP A 96 26.57 4.80 8.92
N TYR A 97 26.77 4.05 10.00
CA TYR A 97 28.09 3.87 10.59
C TYR A 97 28.31 2.50 11.20
N ASP A 98 29.57 2.09 11.15
CA ASP A 98 30.10 0.93 11.84
C ASP A 98 31.57 1.23 12.23
N ASP A 99 31.95 1.31 13.51
CA ASP A 99 31.18 0.97 14.72
C ASP A 99 30.72 2.21 15.52
N GLY A 100 31.38 3.35 15.37
CA GLY A 100 31.06 4.55 16.15
C GLY A 100 31.59 5.80 15.50
N PHE A 101 30.99 6.94 15.81
CA PHE A 101 31.38 8.21 15.22
C PHE A 101 31.19 9.39 16.17
N ILE A 102 31.90 10.47 15.87
CA ILE A 102 31.64 11.82 16.37
C ILE A 102 31.64 12.77 15.17
N ALA A 103 30.57 13.54 15.02
CA ALA A 103 30.41 14.52 13.96
C ALA A 103 30.58 15.94 14.50
N TYR A 104 31.29 16.77 13.74
CA TYR A 104 31.56 18.16 14.06
C TYR A 104 31.18 19.07 12.90
N LEU A 105 30.51 20.17 13.23
CA LEU A 105 30.23 21.25 12.30
C LEU A 105 31.02 22.49 12.73
N ASN A 106 31.91 22.97 11.85
CA ASN A 106 32.78 24.11 12.11
C ASN A 106 33.59 24.00 13.42
N GLY A 107 33.90 22.77 13.85
CA GLY A 107 34.62 22.45 15.09
C GLY A 107 33.75 22.24 16.32
N THR A 108 32.43 22.40 16.22
CA THR A 108 31.47 22.10 17.31
C THR A 108 30.89 20.71 17.11
N GLU A 109 30.90 19.87 18.15
CA GLU A 109 30.27 18.54 18.10
C GLU A 109 28.74 18.70 17.90
N ILE A 110 28.20 18.06 16.85
CA ILE A 110 26.76 18.09 16.53
C ILE A 110 26.07 16.75 16.80
N ALA A 111 26.80 15.64 16.69
CA ALA A 111 26.25 14.30 16.87
C ALA A 111 27.34 13.30 17.24
N ARG A 112 26.94 12.19 17.85
CA ARG A 112 27.80 11.01 18.05
C ARG A 112 26.96 9.75 18.16
N GLY A 113 27.52 8.63 17.71
CA GLY A 113 26.97 7.29 17.83
C GLY A 113 28.03 6.35 18.41
N ASN A 114 27.66 5.59 19.44
CA ASN A 114 28.52 4.56 20.05
C ASN A 114 29.94 5.01 20.49
N ALA A 115 30.18 6.31 20.70
CA ALA A 115 31.52 6.86 20.94
C ALA A 115 31.69 7.53 22.32
N GLY A 116 31.06 7.04 23.40
CA GLY A 116 31.11 7.69 24.73
C GLY A 116 30.05 8.79 24.91
N GLN A 117 30.14 9.62 25.96
CA GLN A 117 29.17 10.69 26.25
C GLN A 117 29.53 12.01 25.54
N THR A 118 28.54 12.85 25.26
CA THR A 118 28.75 14.16 24.62
C THR A 118 29.88 14.95 25.28
N GLY A 119 30.85 15.39 24.47
CA GLY A 119 32.03 16.12 24.94
C GLY A 119 33.16 15.26 25.50
N ASP A 120 33.00 13.94 25.61
CA ASP A 120 34.11 13.04 25.91
C ASP A 120 35.13 13.08 24.79
N PHE A 121 36.41 13.19 25.17
CA PHE A 121 37.53 13.02 24.25
C PHE A 121 37.74 11.53 23.97
N ILE A 122 37.71 11.16 22.70
CA ILE A 122 38.02 9.81 22.22
C ILE A 122 39.35 9.88 21.49
N ALA A 123 40.32 9.07 21.92
CA ALA A 123 41.62 9.04 21.27
C ALA A 123 41.55 8.23 19.96
N TRP A 124 42.35 8.60 18.96
CA TRP A 124 42.39 7.97 17.63
C TRP A 124 42.57 6.43 17.64
N ASN A 125 43.12 5.86 18.72
CA ASN A 125 43.38 4.43 18.87
C ASN A 125 42.56 3.81 20.02
N GLN A 126 41.49 4.48 20.45
CA GLN A 126 40.63 4.02 21.53
C GLN A 126 39.64 2.96 21.00
N ASN A 127 39.54 1.85 21.72
CA ASN A 127 38.49 0.86 21.47
C ASN A 127 37.14 1.37 21.99
N LEU A 128 36.07 1.04 21.29
CA LEU A 128 34.70 1.30 21.75
C LEU A 128 34.24 0.18 22.71
N ALA A 129 33.17 0.46 23.46
CA ALA A 129 32.64 -0.48 24.45
C ALA A 129 31.78 -1.58 23.83
N THR A 130 31.13 -1.26 22.72
CA THR A 130 30.15 -2.09 22.00
C THR A 130 30.36 -1.93 20.51
N ASP A 131 29.92 -2.91 19.74
CA ASP A 131 29.81 -2.86 18.28
C ASP A 131 28.51 -2.16 17.86
N HIS A 132 28.47 -1.68 16.60
CA HIS A 132 27.27 -1.16 15.96
C HIS A 132 27.36 -1.38 14.45
N GLU A 133 26.33 -1.99 13.88
CA GLU A 133 26.26 -2.33 12.46
C GLU A 133 25.56 -1.23 11.65
N ALA A 134 26.06 -0.95 10.44
CA ALA A 134 25.37 -0.13 9.45
C ALA A 134 24.07 -0.79 8.96
N VAL A 135 23.07 -0.01 8.55
CA VAL A 135 21.73 -0.53 8.24
C VAL A 135 21.32 -0.37 6.78
N LEU A 136 21.98 0.51 6.01
CA LEU A 136 21.52 0.88 4.69
C LEU A 136 21.67 -0.27 3.68
N TYR A 137 22.71 -1.11 3.81
CA TYR A 137 22.91 -2.27 2.94
C TYR A 137 21.77 -3.30 3.02
N ALA A 138 21.06 -3.33 4.15
CA ALA A 138 19.91 -4.20 4.40
C ALA A 138 18.56 -3.51 4.12
N GLY A 139 18.57 -2.29 3.56
CA GLY A 139 17.36 -1.48 3.32
C GLY A 139 16.81 -0.79 4.56
N GLY A 140 17.58 -0.70 5.64
CA GLY A 140 17.25 0.09 6.81
C GLY A 140 17.42 1.61 6.56
N ILE A 141 16.95 2.41 7.51
CA ILE A 141 17.08 3.87 7.50
C ILE A 141 18.12 4.26 8.56
N PRO A 142 19.18 5.01 8.20
CA PRO A 142 20.18 5.45 9.15
C PRO A 142 19.58 6.34 10.26
N PRO A 143 20.13 6.31 11.49
CA PRO A 143 19.67 7.20 12.55
C PRO A 143 19.90 8.68 12.18
N SER A 144 18.92 9.50 12.53
CA SER A 144 18.97 10.97 12.43
C SER A 144 19.40 11.62 13.76
N PHE A 145 20.04 12.77 13.65
CA PHE A 145 20.58 13.54 14.76
C PHE A 145 20.29 15.03 14.54
N GLU A 146 19.24 15.51 15.18
CA GLU A 146 18.88 16.93 15.16
C GLU A 146 19.87 17.77 15.98
N PHE A 147 20.17 18.98 15.49
CA PHE A 147 21.00 19.95 16.20
C PHE A 147 20.58 21.39 15.87
N ASP A 148 20.86 22.32 16.79
CA ASP A 148 20.64 23.75 16.54
C ASP A 148 21.71 24.28 15.58
N PHE A 149 21.35 24.38 14.29
CA PHE A 149 22.28 24.78 13.23
C PHE A 149 22.52 26.29 13.17
N ALA A 150 21.56 27.11 13.63
CA ALA A 150 21.59 28.56 13.49
C ALA A 150 22.84 29.24 14.08
N PRO A 151 23.37 28.84 15.26
CA PRO A 151 24.62 29.41 15.77
C PRO A 151 25.89 28.79 15.17
N LEU A 152 25.78 27.71 14.40
CA LEU A 152 26.93 26.91 13.94
C LEU A 152 27.29 27.18 12.49
N LEU A 153 26.29 27.34 11.62
CA LEU A 153 26.51 27.63 10.20
C LEU A 153 26.84 29.11 9.97
N VAL A 154 27.61 29.36 8.91
CA VAL A 154 27.89 30.71 8.41
C VAL A 154 27.63 30.76 6.91
N GLU A 155 27.23 31.93 6.40
CA GLU A 155 27.28 32.16 4.94
C GLU A 155 28.73 32.03 4.45
N GLY A 156 28.91 31.30 3.36
CA GLY A 156 30.21 30.90 2.84
C GLY A 156 30.60 29.48 3.25
N SER A 157 31.89 29.30 3.49
CA SER A 157 32.50 27.97 3.66
C SER A 157 32.22 27.39 5.06
N ASN A 158 31.64 26.20 5.10
CA ASN A 158 31.42 25.41 6.31
C ASN A 158 32.19 24.10 6.22
N THR A 159 32.55 23.51 7.36
CA THR A 159 33.26 22.24 7.44
C THR A 159 32.45 21.26 8.25
N LEU A 160 32.04 20.15 7.61
CA LEU A 160 31.56 18.96 8.29
C LEU A 160 32.73 18.00 8.44
N ALA A 161 32.94 17.50 9.66
CA ALA A 161 34.07 16.64 9.98
C ALA A 161 33.60 15.44 10.81
N ILE A 162 34.04 14.24 10.47
CA ILE A 162 33.63 12.99 11.13
C ILE A 162 34.86 12.28 11.68
N GLU A 163 34.84 11.93 12.95
CA GLU A 163 35.78 11.03 13.59
C GLU A 163 35.09 9.67 13.77
N LEU A 164 35.43 8.72 12.90
CA LEU A 164 34.89 7.37 12.90
C LEU A 164 35.83 6.42 13.66
N HIS A 165 35.28 5.46 14.38
CA HIS A 165 35.99 4.47 15.17
C HIS A 165 35.45 3.07 14.91
N ASN A 166 36.35 2.11 14.84
CA ASN A 166 36.03 0.70 14.98
C ASN A 166 36.01 0.31 16.45
N VAL A 167 35.22 -0.68 16.81
CA VAL A 167 35.12 -1.20 18.18
C VAL A 167 36.48 -1.69 18.69
N ASN A 168 37.29 -2.28 17.80
CA ASN A 168 38.68 -2.63 18.07
C ASN A 168 39.48 -2.82 16.76
N PRO A 169 40.83 -2.94 16.82
CA PRO A 169 41.69 -3.09 15.64
C PRO A 169 41.52 -4.40 14.86
N THR A 170 40.69 -5.32 15.34
CA THR A 170 40.39 -6.60 14.67
C THR A 170 38.98 -6.65 14.09
N SER A 171 38.26 -5.51 14.05
CA SER A 171 36.95 -5.45 13.38
C SER A 171 37.05 -5.88 11.92
N SER A 172 36.02 -6.56 11.43
CA SER A 172 35.95 -7.14 10.09
C SER A 172 35.66 -6.12 9.00
N ASP A 173 35.01 -5.04 9.39
CA ASP A 173 34.31 -4.05 8.60
C ASP A 173 34.48 -2.66 9.21
N LEU A 174 34.02 -1.68 8.45
CA LEU A 174 33.96 -0.27 8.76
C LEU A 174 32.97 0.34 7.77
N THR A 175 32.05 1.16 8.24
CA THR A 175 31.15 1.93 7.37
C THR A 175 31.14 3.38 7.80
N ALA A 176 31.31 4.29 6.84
CA ALA A 176 31.08 5.72 7.04
C ALA A 176 30.31 6.33 5.86
N ARG A 177 29.02 6.59 6.08
CA ARG A 177 28.12 7.26 5.13
C ARG A 177 27.40 8.43 5.82
N PRO A 178 28.01 9.63 5.84
CA PRO A 178 27.38 10.84 6.38
C PRO A 178 26.41 11.45 5.37
N TYR A 179 25.31 12.00 5.89
CA TYR A 179 24.32 12.76 5.13
C TYR A 179 23.97 14.05 5.87
N LEU A 180 23.79 15.14 5.14
CA LEU A 180 23.35 16.42 5.68
C LEU A 180 22.22 16.94 4.79
N MET A 181 21.00 16.84 5.30
CA MET A 181 19.79 17.27 4.61
C MET A 181 19.39 18.65 5.10
N VAL A 182 18.89 19.48 4.19
CA VAL A 182 18.53 20.87 4.45
C VAL A 182 17.10 21.09 4.00
N GLY A 183 16.24 21.51 4.92
CA GLY A 183 14.91 21.99 4.63
C GLY A 183 14.92 23.46 4.24
N THR A 184 14.29 23.81 3.12
CA THR A 184 14.26 25.17 2.59
C THR A 184 12.93 25.49 1.92
N THR A 185 12.55 26.77 1.82
CA THR A 185 11.48 27.28 0.95
C THR A 185 12.02 27.93 -0.33
N ALA A 186 13.34 28.06 -0.44
CA ALA A 186 13.97 28.68 -1.60
C ALA A 186 14.07 27.66 -2.73
N ASN A 187 13.69 28.05 -3.95
CA ASN A 187 13.89 27.21 -5.12
C ASN A 187 15.39 27.03 -5.40
N GLY A 188 15.93 25.84 -5.15
CA GLY A 188 17.27 25.44 -5.60
C GLY A 188 18.40 26.13 -4.84
N LEU A 189 18.73 25.65 -3.64
CA LEU A 189 19.97 26.04 -2.93
C LEU A 189 21.24 25.58 -3.66
N GLY A 190 21.07 24.74 -4.68
CA GLY A 190 22.16 24.23 -5.51
C GLY A 190 22.75 22.93 -4.99
N PHE A 191 22.07 22.26 -4.05
CA PHE A 191 22.40 20.94 -3.59
C PHE A 191 21.62 19.87 -4.37
N ASP A 192 21.96 18.60 -4.09
CA ASP A 192 21.38 17.46 -4.77
C ASP A 192 20.03 17.04 -4.15
N ALA A 193 19.25 16.23 -4.87
CA ALA A 193 18.00 15.69 -4.35
C ALA A 193 18.27 14.67 -3.22
N PRO A 194 17.42 14.61 -2.17
CA PRO A 194 17.56 13.62 -1.12
C PRO A 194 17.41 12.18 -1.63
N PRO A 195 18.04 11.20 -0.97
CA PRO A 195 17.83 9.78 -1.25
C PRO A 195 16.37 9.36 -1.08
N SER A 196 15.89 8.39 -1.85
CA SER A 196 14.49 7.95 -1.80
C SER A 196 14.05 7.33 -0.46
N TRP A 197 15.00 6.89 0.36
CA TRP A 197 14.75 6.36 1.70
C TRP A 197 14.72 7.47 2.77
N PHE A 198 15.12 8.70 2.44
CA PHE A 198 15.05 9.82 3.36
C PHE A 198 13.59 10.24 3.53
N ALA A 199 13.07 10.04 4.75
CA ALA A 199 11.74 10.41 5.15
C ALA A 199 11.85 11.37 6.35
N PRO A 200 11.98 12.69 6.12
CA PRO A 200 12.12 13.65 7.21
C PRO A 200 10.89 13.60 8.11
N ALA A 201 11.10 13.67 9.42
CA ALA A 201 10.01 13.73 10.40
C ALA A 201 9.13 14.99 10.24
N SER A 202 9.63 16.01 9.51
CA SER A 202 9.04 17.32 9.23
C SER A 202 9.11 17.72 7.74
N GLY A 203 8.97 16.76 6.82
CA GLY A 203 8.98 17.00 5.36
C GLY A 203 7.98 18.03 4.86
N ASP A 204 8.26 18.64 3.70
CA ASP A 204 7.25 19.39 2.96
C ASP A 204 6.12 18.45 2.56
N MET A 205 4.92 18.74 3.06
CA MET A 205 3.75 17.90 2.86
C MET A 205 2.74 18.63 1.99
N HIS A 206 2.27 17.94 0.95
CA HIS A 206 1.16 18.40 0.15
C HIS A 206 -0.10 17.68 0.56
N ASP A 207 -1.16 18.46 0.76
CA ASP A 207 -2.49 17.92 1.03
C ASP A 207 -3.00 17.16 -0.19
N VAL A 208 -3.31 15.88 0.00
CA VAL A 208 -4.13 15.11 -0.93
C VAL A 208 -5.53 14.99 -0.36
N THR A 209 -6.47 15.66 -1.00
CA THR A 209 -7.89 15.58 -0.64
C THR A 209 -8.56 14.51 -1.49
N PHE A 210 -9.00 13.44 -0.86
CA PHE A 210 -9.78 12.39 -1.49
C PHE A 210 -11.26 12.72 -1.33
N ASN A 211 -11.97 12.84 -2.45
CA ASN A 211 -13.42 12.99 -2.52
C ASN A 211 -13.96 11.74 -3.23
N LEU A 212 -14.55 10.84 -2.46
CA LEU A 212 -15.04 9.55 -2.92
C LEU A 212 -16.57 9.54 -2.94
N ASN A 213 -17.13 9.45 -4.14
CA ASN A 213 -18.56 9.33 -4.31
C ASN A 213 -19.01 7.89 -3.99
N MET A 214 -19.91 7.76 -3.02
CA MET A 214 -20.48 6.52 -2.51
C MET A 214 -21.98 6.40 -2.80
N ALA A 215 -22.56 7.27 -3.65
CA ALA A 215 -24.01 7.34 -3.90
C ALA A 215 -24.63 6.03 -4.40
N ASP A 216 -23.81 5.18 -5.04
CA ASP A 216 -24.20 3.88 -5.59
C ASP A 216 -23.93 2.70 -4.61
N GLU A 217 -23.42 2.98 -3.42
CA GLU A 217 -22.96 1.98 -2.46
C GLU A 217 -23.77 1.99 -1.17
N VAL A 218 -23.98 0.81 -0.58
CA VAL A 218 -24.44 0.72 0.81
C VAL A 218 -23.23 0.91 1.72
N VAL A 219 -23.11 2.10 2.32
CA VAL A 219 -22.01 2.41 3.23
C VAL A 219 -22.07 1.54 4.49
N ALA A 220 -20.95 0.89 4.80
CA ALA A 220 -20.80 0.08 5.99
C ALA A 220 -20.97 0.95 7.25
N SER A 221 -21.59 0.40 8.29
CA SER A 221 -21.81 1.13 9.56
C SER A 221 -20.53 1.55 10.28
N SER A 222 -19.38 1.01 9.85
CA SER A 222 -18.06 1.36 10.38
C SER A 222 -17.38 2.50 9.61
N GLY A 223 -17.95 2.94 8.47
CA GLY A 223 -17.46 4.06 7.68
C GLY A 223 -16.64 3.67 6.46
N VAL A 224 -16.10 4.68 5.79
CA VAL A 224 -15.27 4.58 4.58
C VAL A 224 -13.85 5.05 4.90
N PHE A 225 -12.84 4.42 4.30
CA PHE A 225 -11.44 4.65 4.62
C PHE A 225 -10.56 4.72 3.36
N VAL A 226 -9.49 5.50 3.45
CA VAL A 226 -8.32 5.36 2.56
C VAL A 226 -7.34 4.40 3.23
N ALA A 227 -6.80 3.44 2.48
CA ALA A 227 -5.81 2.47 2.96
C ALA A 227 -4.87 2.06 1.82
N GLY A 228 -4.00 1.08 2.05
CA GLY A 228 -3.16 0.47 1.02
C GLY A 228 -1.76 1.07 0.92
N GLY A 229 -0.92 0.39 0.13
CA GLY A 229 0.51 0.70 0.06
C GLY A 229 1.23 0.68 1.42
N ASN A 230 2.46 1.20 1.43
CA ASN A 230 3.24 1.32 2.67
C ASN A 230 2.88 2.58 3.48
N PHE A 231 2.26 3.58 2.84
CA PHE A 231 2.01 4.90 3.45
C PHE A 231 0.62 5.00 4.09
N PHE A 232 -0.44 4.52 3.41
CA PHE A 232 -1.82 4.70 3.87
C PHE A 232 -2.32 3.56 4.78
N GLY A 233 -1.52 2.52 5.00
CA GLY A 233 -1.77 1.52 6.03
C GLY A 233 -3.01 0.66 5.78
N VAL A 234 -3.80 0.42 6.84
CA VAL A 234 -4.93 -0.53 6.87
C VAL A 234 -6.26 0.15 7.22
N ALA A 235 -7.34 -0.64 7.22
CA ALA A 235 -8.66 -0.17 7.62
C ALA A 235 -8.63 0.47 9.02
N GLY A 236 -9.02 1.75 9.09
CA GLY A 236 -9.07 2.52 10.33
C GLY A 236 -8.05 3.65 10.45
N ASP A 237 -6.95 3.61 9.67
CA ASP A 237 -5.88 4.61 9.78
C ASP A 237 -6.32 5.99 9.24
N HIS A 238 -7.08 6.00 8.14
CA HIS A 238 -7.56 7.24 7.50
C HIS A 238 -9.08 7.20 7.25
N PRO A 239 -9.91 7.44 8.29
CA PRO A 239 -11.36 7.52 8.14
C PRO A 239 -11.78 8.75 7.32
N MET A 240 -12.74 8.54 6.43
CA MET A 240 -13.38 9.57 5.63
C MET A 240 -14.69 10.03 6.31
N THR A 241 -15.17 11.22 5.96
CA THR A 241 -16.44 11.76 6.50
C THR A 241 -17.32 12.33 5.41
N ASP A 242 -18.62 12.14 5.53
CA ASP A 242 -19.66 12.84 4.77
C ASP A 242 -20.47 13.71 5.75
N ILE A 243 -20.07 14.97 5.89
CA ILE A 243 -20.62 15.88 6.91
C ILE A 243 -21.85 16.62 6.38
N ASP A 244 -21.89 16.90 5.09
CA ASP A 244 -22.96 17.59 4.37
C ASP A 244 -24.05 16.65 3.85
N GLY A 245 -23.83 15.33 3.87
CA GLY A 245 -24.82 14.31 3.54
C GLY A 245 -25.12 14.27 2.04
N ASP A 246 -24.11 14.50 1.20
CA ASP A 246 -24.21 14.48 -0.25
C ASP A 246 -23.67 13.18 -0.87
N ASP A 247 -23.38 12.18 -0.02
CA ASP A 247 -22.77 10.89 -0.35
C ASP A 247 -21.33 10.98 -0.91
N ILE A 248 -20.67 12.14 -0.79
CA ILE A 248 -19.24 12.31 -1.09
C ILE A 248 -18.44 12.28 0.21
N TRP A 249 -17.78 11.15 0.42
CA TRP A 249 -16.91 10.95 1.56
C TRP A 249 -15.58 11.65 1.32
N THR A 250 -15.13 12.45 2.29
CA THR A 250 -13.95 13.30 2.16
C THR A 250 -12.92 13.05 3.26
N VAL A 251 -11.64 13.00 2.89
CA VAL A 251 -10.50 13.10 3.83
C VAL A 251 -9.35 13.83 3.16
N THR A 252 -8.59 14.60 3.95
CA THR A 252 -7.33 15.21 3.51
C THR A 252 -6.19 14.56 4.27
N ILE A 253 -5.24 14.00 3.52
CA ILE A 253 -4.06 13.32 4.06
C ILE A 253 -2.83 14.04 3.53
N PRO A 254 -1.95 14.58 4.41
CA PRO A 254 -0.70 15.16 3.98
C PRO A 254 0.26 14.05 3.51
N VAL A 255 0.88 14.24 2.34
CA VAL A 255 1.92 13.33 1.81
C VAL A 255 3.19 14.11 1.47
N PRO A 256 4.39 13.50 1.53
CA PRO A 256 5.64 14.21 1.18
C PRO A 256 5.63 14.79 -0.24
N SER A 257 6.36 15.88 -0.47
CA SER A 257 6.62 16.40 -1.82
C SER A 257 7.34 15.37 -2.68
N GLY A 258 6.91 15.23 -3.93
CA GLY A 258 7.30 14.16 -4.85
C GLY A 258 6.71 12.80 -4.53
N PHE A 259 5.79 12.69 -3.56
CA PHE A 259 5.23 11.40 -3.14
C PHE A 259 4.63 10.64 -4.33
N THR A 260 5.05 9.39 -4.43
CA THR A 260 4.56 8.41 -5.39
C THR A 260 4.26 7.14 -4.62
N GLY A 261 3.03 6.65 -4.68
CA GLY A 261 2.61 5.54 -3.85
C GLY A 261 1.22 5.03 -4.20
N TYR A 262 0.89 3.86 -3.67
CA TYR A 262 -0.35 3.17 -3.96
C TYR A 262 -1.34 3.30 -2.82
N TYR A 263 -2.62 3.32 -3.15
CA TYR A 263 -3.73 3.44 -2.21
C TYR A 263 -4.98 2.73 -2.75
N THR A 264 -5.94 2.46 -1.87
CA THR A 264 -7.24 1.89 -2.20
C THR A 264 -8.29 2.45 -1.26
N PHE A 265 -9.56 2.41 -1.66
CA PHE A 265 -10.68 2.69 -0.76
C PHE A 265 -11.24 1.42 -0.13
N LEU A 266 -11.68 1.54 1.13
CA LEU A 266 -12.33 0.48 1.89
C LEU A 266 -13.72 0.94 2.37
N ASN A 267 -14.75 0.11 2.17
CA ASN A 267 -16.09 0.32 2.70
C ASN A 267 -16.29 -0.52 3.97
N GLY A 268 -15.63 -0.12 5.06
CA GLY A 268 -15.76 -0.71 6.39
C GLY A 268 -14.43 -1.02 7.10
N LEU A 269 -14.52 -1.43 8.37
CA LEU A 269 -13.40 -1.91 9.18
C LEU A 269 -13.26 -3.43 9.07
N CYS A 270 -12.85 -3.91 7.89
CA CYS A 270 -12.55 -5.32 7.71
C CYS A 270 -11.16 -5.68 8.30
N LEU A 271 -11.07 -6.84 8.96
CA LEU A 271 -9.79 -7.38 9.48
C LEU A 271 -8.93 -8.04 8.39
N ASP A 272 -9.55 -8.29 7.22
CA ASP A 272 -8.93 -8.73 5.98
C ASP A 272 -9.15 -7.65 4.90
N TRP A 273 -8.99 -7.97 3.62
CA TRP A 273 -9.23 -7.04 2.50
C TRP A 273 -10.61 -7.21 1.86
N SER A 274 -11.57 -7.84 2.55
CA SER A 274 -12.90 -8.13 1.98
C SER A 274 -13.76 -6.90 1.70
N CYS A 275 -13.47 -5.78 2.36
CA CYS A 275 -14.16 -4.50 2.16
C CYS A 275 -13.44 -3.56 1.19
N LYS A 276 -12.36 -4.04 0.55
CA LYS A 276 -11.65 -3.30 -0.50
C LYS A 276 -12.53 -3.13 -1.73
N GLU A 277 -12.47 -1.95 -2.33
CA GLU A 277 -13.07 -1.73 -3.65
C GLU A 277 -12.53 -2.73 -4.69
N ASN A 278 -13.37 -3.07 -5.68
CA ASN A 278 -12.97 -3.94 -6.77
C ASN A 278 -12.82 -3.14 -8.07
N ILE A 279 -11.58 -2.78 -8.39
CA ILE A 279 -11.22 -2.11 -9.64
C ILE A 279 -10.41 -3.01 -10.59
N ALA A 280 -10.34 -4.31 -10.34
CA ALA A 280 -9.49 -5.22 -11.12
C ALA A 280 -9.85 -5.19 -12.62
N GLY A 281 -8.85 -4.92 -13.46
CA GLY A 281 -9.03 -4.82 -14.92
C GLY A 281 -9.51 -3.46 -15.43
N LEU A 282 -9.74 -2.48 -14.54
CA LEU A 282 -10.01 -1.10 -14.91
C LEU A 282 -8.71 -0.29 -15.10
N GLU A 283 -8.80 0.87 -15.75
CA GLU A 283 -7.61 1.64 -16.20
C GLU A 283 -6.78 2.25 -15.06
N CYS A 284 -7.39 2.53 -13.92
CA CYS A 284 -6.72 3.08 -12.74
C CYS A 284 -6.20 2.00 -11.78
N ALA A 285 -6.40 0.72 -12.13
CA ALA A 285 -5.93 -0.39 -11.33
C ALA A 285 -4.53 -0.81 -11.76
N HIS A 286 -3.68 -1.06 -10.78
CA HIS A 286 -2.33 -1.58 -10.96
C HIS A 286 -2.26 -3.06 -10.54
N PRO A 287 -2.36 -4.03 -11.48
CA PRO A 287 -2.41 -5.46 -11.15
C PRO A 287 -1.14 -5.97 -10.47
N GLU A 288 0.01 -5.36 -10.76
CA GLU A 288 1.29 -5.58 -10.09
C GLU A 288 1.28 -5.20 -8.62
N ASN A 289 0.28 -4.42 -8.18
CA ASN A 289 0.11 -4.01 -6.80
C ASN A 289 -1.33 -4.22 -6.32
N TYR A 290 -1.79 -5.48 -6.42
CA TYR A 290 -3.08 -5.93 -5.88
C TYR A 290 -4.31 -5.20 -6.45
N ASN A 291 -4.19 -4.57 -7.62
CA ASN A 291 -5.21 -3.68 -8.19
C ASN A 291 -5.49 -2.45 -7.32
N ASP A 292 -4.46 -1.89 -6.68
CA ASP A 292 -4.52 -0.58 -6.03
C ASP A 292 -4.50 0.56 -7.07
N ARG A 293 -4.93 1.74 -6.64
CA ARG A 293 -4.76 3.03 -7.33
C ARG A 293 -3.38 3.60 -7.02
N MET A 294 -2.93 4.57 -7.80
CA MET A 294 -1.60 5.19 -7.65
C MET A 294 -1.70 6.71 -7.61
N LEU A 295 -0.98 7.33 -6.66
CA LEU A 295 -0.59 8.73 -6.70
C LEU A 295 0.79 8.80 -7.34
N ASP A 296 0.98 9.77 -8.24
CA ASP A 296 2.23 9.95 -8.97
C ASP A 296 2.76 11.37 -8.77
N ASN A 297 3.98 11.47 -8.22
CA ASN A 297 4.76 12.69 -8.07
C ASN A 297 3.96 13.90 -7.55
N ILE A 298 3.43 13.80 -6.32
CA ILE A 298 2.65 14.88 -5.69
C ILE A 298 3.57 16.03 -5.26
N VAL A 299 3.53 17.15 -6.00
CA VAL A 299 4.36 18.34 -5.78
C VAL A 299 3.54 19.58 -5.39
N GLY A 300 2.28 19.37 -5.02
CA GLY A 300 1.30 20.42 -4.75
C GLY A 300 0.00 19.85 -4.21
N ALA A 301 -0.82 20.69 -3.58
CA ALA A 301 -2.16 20.33 -3.13
C ALA A 301 -2.95 19.68 -4.28
N THR A 302 -3.39 18.45 -4.07
CA THR A 302 -3.98 17.59 -5.09
C THR A 302 -5.36 17.11 -4.64
N SER A 303 -6.30 16.97 -5.58
CA SER A 303 -7.60 16.37 -5.30
C SER A 303 -7.81 15.12 -6.14
N VAL A 304 -8.23 14.05 -5.48
CA VAL A 304 -8.66 12.80 -6.09
C VAL A 304 -10.17 12.77 -6.03
N ASN A 305 -10.83 12.92 -7.19
CA ASN A 305 -12.29 12.86 -7.29
C ASN A 305 -12.66 11.59 -8.08
N THR A 306 -13.28 10.62 -7.43
CA THR A 306 -13.61 9.32 -8.05
C THR A 306 -14.83 8.70 -7.38
N CYS A 307 -15.37 7.64 -7.99
CA CYS A 307 -16.37 6.78 -7.39
C CYS A 307 -15.76 5.49 -6.85
N PHE A 308 -16.40 4.93 -5.82
CA PHE A 308 -16.02 3.62 -5.28
C PHE A 308 -16.12 2.54 -6.36
N GLY A 309 -15.07 1.72 -6.51
CA GLY A 309 -15.06 0.63 -7.50
C GLY A 309 -15.01 1.10 -8.97
N GLN A 310 -14.83 2.38 -9.25
CA GLN A 310 -14.72 2.92 -10.61
C GLN A 310 -13.49 3.82 -10.78
N CYS A 311 -13.05 4.03 -12.02
CA CYS A 311 -11.91 4.88 -12.34
C CYS A 311 -12.29 6.29 -12.82
N SER A 312 -13.43 6.83 -12.35
CA SER A 312 -13.79 8.21 -12.68
C SER A 312 -12.78 9.20 -12.09
N THR A 313 -12.56 10.31 -12.78
CA THR A 313 -11.58 11.35 -12.38
C THR A 313 -12.23 12.67 -11.99
N ASP A 314 -13.55 12.76 -12.14
CA ASP A 314 -14.37 13.95 -11.88
C ASP A 314 -15.42 13.72 -10.77
N GLY A 315 -15.42 12.53 -10.15
CA GLY A 315 -16.41 12.14 -9.15
C GLY A 315 -17.81 11.81 -9.71
N LEU A 316 -17.98 11.78 -11.04
CA LEU A 316 -19.23 11.35 -11.66
C LEU A 316 -19.21 9.84 -11.88
N CYS A 317 -20.14 9.13 -11.24
CA CYS A 317 -20.21 7.68 -11.34
C CYS A 317 -20.88 7.27 -12.65
N ALA A 318 -20.23 6.37 -13.38
CA ALA A 318 -20.86 5.75 -14.54
C ALA A 318 -21.98 4.84 -14.07
N ALA A 319 -23.10 4.86 -14.80
CA ALA A 319 -24.19 3.94 -14.55
C ALA A 319 -23.69 2.50 -14.73
N VAL A 320 -23.88 1.69 -13.68
CA VAL A 320 -23.60 0.27 -13.71
C VAL A 320 -24.88 -0.40 -14.17
N THR A 321 -24.85 -0.98 -15.36
CA THR A 321 -26.03 -1.64 -15.95
C THR A 321 -26.16 -3.07 -15.44
N GLY A 322 -27.38 -3.47 -15.08
CA GLY A 322 -27.68 -4.83 -14.65
C GLY A 322 -29.04 -4.94 -13.99
N CYS A 323 -29.41 -6.15 -13.55
CA CYS A 323 -30.67 -6.34 -12.84
C CYS A 323 -30.65 -5.63 -11.47
N THR A 324 -31.58 -4.71 -11.25
CA THR A 324 -31.69 -3.91 -10.00
C THR A 324 -32.69 -4.46 -8.98
N ASP A 325 -33.41 -5.53 -9.30
CA ASP A 325 -34.43 -6.11 -8.42
C ASP A 325 -33.85 -7.17 -7.48
N ALA A 326 -33.88 -6.91 -6.17
CA ALA A 326 -33.37 -7.81 -5.13
C ALA A 326 -34.09 -9.17 -5.06
N GLU A 327 -35.27 -9.30 -5.64
CA GLU A 327 -36.02 -10.57 -5.74
C GLU A 327 -35.62 -11.40 -6.97
N ALA A 328 -34.79 -10.87 -7.86
CA ALA A 328 -34.30 -11.58 -9.04
C ALA A 328 -33.10 -12.50 -8.70
N LEU A 329 -33.03 -13.66 -9.35
CA LEU A 329 -31.96 -14.64 -9.27
C LEU A 329 -30.60 -14.10 -9.74
N ASN A 330 -30.60 -13.15 -10.66
CA ASN A 330 -29.41 -12.45 -11.15
C ASN A 330 -29.36 -10.99 -10.70
N TYR A 331 -30.01 -10.67 -9.57
CA TYR A 331 -29.86 -9.38 -8.93
C TYR A 331 -28.37 -9.01 -8.85
N PHE A 332 -28.03 -7.83 -9.40
CA PHE A 332 -26.69 -7.29 -9.32
C PHE A 332 -26.69 -6.12 -8.34
N PRO A 333 -26.20 -6.32 -7.11
CA PRO A 333 -26.27 -5.28 -6.06
C PRO A 333 -25.58 -3.97 -6.41
N ALA A 334 -24.61 -4.00 -7.33
CA ALA A 334 -23.90 -2.82 -7.79
C ALA A 334 -24.55 -2.16 -9.03
N ALA A 335 -25.65 -2.70 -9.58
CA ALA A 335 -26.35 -2.09 -10.70
C ALA A 335 -27.10 -0.82 -10.24
N THR A 336 -26.87 0.27 -10.96
CA THR A 336 -27.51 1.57 -10.74
C THR A 336 -28.49 1.94 -11.85
N GLU A 337 -28.47 1.18 -12.96
CA GLU A 337 -29.42 1.28 -14.07
C GLU A 337 -29.93 -0.11 -14.47
N ASP A 338 -31.26 -0.29 -14.47
CA ASP A 338 -31.89 -1.55 -14.92
C ASP A 338 -31.71 -1.73 -16.43
N ASP A 339 -31.04 -2.80 -16.82
CA ASP A 339 -30.85 -3.19 -18.22
C ASP A 339 -31.92 -4.18 -18.72
N ASN A 340 -32.98 -4.39 -17.92
CA ASN A 340 -34.04 -5.36 -18.15
C ASN A 340 -33.54 -6.82 -18.21
N SER A 341 -32.40 -7.13 -17.57
CA SER A 341 -31.88 -8.50 -17.51
C SER A 341 -32.42 -9.34 -16.34
N CYS A 342 -33.26 -8.80 -15.44
CA CYS A 342 -33.76 -9.53 -14.27
C CYS A 342 -34.42 -10.87 -14.60
N VAL A 343 -34.06 -11.91 -13.86
CA VAL A 343 -34.56 -13.28 -13.97
C VAL A 343 -35.17 -13.67 -12.62
N TYR A 344 -36.47 -13.96 -12.57
CA TYR A 344 -37.13 -14.36 -11.32
C TYR A 344 -37.27 -15.87 -11.19
N PHE A 345 -37.20 -16.39 -9.96
CA PHE A 345 -37.57 -17.77 -9.69
C PHE A 345 -39.07 -17.93 -9.93
N GLY A 346 -39.43 -18.54 -11.05
CA GLY A 346 -40.81 -18.60 -11.48
C GLY A 346 -41.02 -18.28 -12.95
N GLU A 347 -39.98 -17.86 -13.68
CA GLU A 347 -40.04 -17.69 -15.12
C GLU A 347 -38.79 -18.23 -15.81
N SER A 348 -38.94 -18.72 -17.03
CA SER A 348 -37.82 -19.24 -17.82
C SER A 348 -38.11 -19.16 -19.31
N ASN A 349 -37.09 -18.84 -20.10
CA ASN A 349 -37.11 -19.03 -21.55
C ASN A 349 -36.76 -20.46 -21.98
N LEU A 350 -36.49 -21.35 -21.00
CA LEU A 350 -36.33 -22.79 -21.16
C LEU A 350 -37.55 -23.50 -20.57
N PRO A 351 -37.79 -24.78 -20.93
CA PRO A 351 -38.85 -25.57 -20.30
C PRO A 351 -38.69 -25.64 -18.78
N ILE A 352 -39.81 -25.55 -18.06
CA ILE A 352 -39.86 -25.71 -16.60
C ILE A 352 -40.32 -27.15 -16.29
N VAL A 353 -39.57 -27.85 -15.43
CA VAL A 353 -39.94 -29.15 -14.88
C VAL A 353 -40.24 -28.99 -13.41
N GLU A 354 -41.52 -29.13 -13.03
CA GLU A 354 -42.00 -29.03 -11.66
C GLU A 354 -42.16 -30.43 -11.07
N LEU A 355 -41.59 -30.65 -9.88
CA LEU A 355 -41.66 -31.92 -9.16
C LEU A 355 -42.39 -31.71 -7.83
N THR A 356 -43.46 -32.47 -7.60
CA THR A 356 -44.25 -32.41 -6.37
C THR A 356 -44.27 -33.77 -5.68
N SER A 357 -43.85 -33.82 -4.41
CA SER A 357 -43.85 -35.04 -3.60
C SER A 357 -44.36 -34.76 -2.18
N ASP A 358 -45.01 -35.76 -1.56
CA ASP A 358 -45.55 -35.67 -0.20
C ASP A 358 -44.48 -35.65 0.91
N GLY A 359 -43.22 -35.87 0.54
CA GLY A 359 -42.07 -35.93 1.43
C GLY A 359 -40.75 -35.77 0.68
N PRO A 360 -39.61 -35.83 1.39
CA PRO A 360 -38.29 -35.70 0.76
C PRO A 360 -38.04 -36.85 -0.22
N ILE A 361 -37.48 -36.53 -1.39
CA ILE A 361 -36.99 -37.54 -2.34
C ILE A 361 -35.75 -38.20 -1.74
N LEU A 362 -35.75 -39.53 -1.66
CA LEU A 362 -34.69 -40.34 -1.06
C LEU A 362 -33.81 -40.97 -2.16
N ASP A 363 -32.63 -41.47 -1.79
CA ASP A 363 -31.76 -42.27 -2.69
C ASP A 363 -32.29 -43.70 -2.89
N ASP A 364 -32.73 -44.33 -1.80
CA ASP A 364 -33.38 -45.66 -1.81
C ASP A 364 -34.26 -45.76 -0.54
N PRO A 365 -35.52 -46.21 -0.60
CA PRO A 365 -36.27 -46.58 -1.82
C PRO A 365 -36.78 -45.38 -2.62
N ARG A 366 -36.99 -45.60 -3.92
CA ARG A 366 -37.76 -44.71 -4.79
C ARG A 366 -39.11 -44.36 -4.17
N ILE A 367 -39.53 -43.12 -4.37
CA ILE A 367 -40.86 -42.65 -3.99
C ILE A 367 -41.70 -42.34 -5.22
N VAL A 368 -43.02 -42.31 -5.06
CA VAL A 368 -43.92 -41.78 -6.10
C VAL A 368 -44.08 -40.28 -5.90
N ALA A 369 -43.94 -39.53 -6.99
CA ALA A 369 -44.12 -38.09 -7.06
C ALA A 369 -44.95 -37.74 -8.31
N ASN A 370 -45.36 -36.48 -8.44
CA ASN A 370 -45.92 -35.93 -9.67
C ASN A 370 -44.86 -35.06 -10.37
N MET A 371 -44.81 -35.15 -11.69
CA MET A 371 -44.01 -34.28 -12.55
C MET A 371 -44.92 -33.56 -13.52
N ALA A 372 -44.74 -32.25 -13.62
CA ALA A 372 -45.35 -31.39 -14.61
C ALA A 372 -44.27 -30.71 -15.45
N ILE A 373 -44.48 -30.61 -16.77
CA ILE A 373 -43.55 -29.95 -17.70
C ILE A 373 -44.29 -28.89 -18.50
N ILE A 374 -43.74 -27.68 -18.46
CA ILE A 374 -44.27 -26.47 -19.09
C ILE A 374 -43.28 -26.01 -20.16
N ASN A 375 -43.74 -25.95 -21.41
CA ASN A 375 -42.97 -25.47 -22.56
C ASN A 375 -43.87 -24.72 -23.57
N ASN A 376 -44.29 -23.52 -23.19
CA ASN A 376 -45.16 -22.65 -23.98
C ASN A 376 -44.52 -22.28 -25.33
N ALA A 377 -45.35 -22.27 -26.38
CA ALA A 377 -44.94 -21.87 -27.73
C ALA A 377 -44.48 -20.39 -27.84
N SER A 378 -44.77 -19.55 -26.84
CA SER A 378 -44.25 -18.19 -26.72
C SER A 378 -42.74 -18.14 -26.46
N GLY A 379 -42.14 -19.23 -25.98
CA GLY A 379 -40.76 -19.27 -25.52
C GLY A 379 -40.53 -18.66 -24.14
N LEU A 380 -41.58 -18.25 -23.43
CA LEU A 380 -41.54 -17.79 -22.04
C LEU A 380 -42.52 -18.63 -21.21
N ASN A 381 -41.99 -19.24 -20.16
CA ASN A 381 -42.69 -20.16 -19.26
C ASN A 381 -42.75 -19.56 -17.86
N HIS A 382 -43.84 -19.78 -17.13
CA HIS A 382 -43.95 -19.43 -15.71
C HIS A 382 -44.30 -20.64 -14.84
N VAL A 383 -43.80 -20.66 -13.61
CA VAL A 383 -44.21 -21.63 -12.59
C VAL A 383 -45.70 -21.44 -12.30
N GLY A 384 -46.45 -22.55 -12.34
CA GLY A 384 -47.91 -22.55 -12.23
C GLY A 384 -48.68 -22.29 -13.54
N ASP A 385 -48.01 -22.09 -14.68
CA ASP A 385 -48.66 -22.22 -15.98
C ASP A 385 -49.28 -23.62 -16.13
N THR A 386 -50.30 -23.76 -16.97
CA THR A 386 -50.89 -25.08 -17.24
C THR A 386 -49.86 -25.97 -17.96
N PRO A 387 -49.51 -27.14 -17.42
CA PRO A 387 -48.56 -28.04 -18.07
C PRO A 387 -49.07 -28.46 -19.45
N ASN A 388 -48.19 -28.42 -20.44
CA ASN A 388 -48.53 -28.67 -21.85
C ASN A 388 -47.67 -29.76 -22.50
N GLU A 389 -46.58 -30.15 -21.85
CA GLU A 389 -45.69 -31.22 -22.34
C GLU A 389 -45.94 -32.53 -21.58
N TYR A 390 -46.01 -32.49 -20.26
CA TYR A 390 -46.28 -33.66 -19.41
C TYR A 390 -46.95 -33.25 -18.10
N ASP A 391 -47.86 -34.08 -17.60
CA ASP A 391 -48.45 -33.98 -16.26
C ASP A 391 -48.85 -35.40 -15.82
N GLY A 392 -48.11 -35.98 -14.89
CA GLY A 392 -48.30 -37.38 -14.52
C GLY A 392 -47.45 -37.86 -13.35
N PHE A 393 -47.70 -39.10 -12.95
CA PHE A 393 -46.95 -39.75 -11.88
C PHE A 393 -45.57 -40.19 -12.36
N ILE A 394 -44.59 -40.07 -11.47
CA ILE A 394 -43.24 -40.59 -11.66
C ILE A 394 -42.81 -41.37 -10.42
N SER A 395 -41.97 -42.38 -10.61
CA SER A 395 -41.12 -42.91 -9.53
C SER A 395 -39.80 -42.16 -9.57
N ILE A 396 -39.31 -41.65 -8.44
CA ILE A 396 -38.12 -40.79 -8.39
C ILE A 396 -37.23 -41.12 -7.19
N GLU A 397 -35.92 -40.99 -7.41
CA GLU A 397 -34.87 -41.07 -6.38
C GLU A 397 -33.74 -40.08 -6.65
N ILE A 398 -32.97 -39.78 -5.60
CA ILE A 398 -31.68 -39.12 -5.74
C ILE A 398 -30.75 -40.04 -6.55
N ARG A 399 -30.02 -39.47 -7.51
CA ARG A 399 -29.07 -40.21 -8.34
C ARG A 399 -27.63 -39.95 -7.94
N GLY A 400 -26.86 -41.02 -7.89
CA GLY A 400 -25.40 -41.00 -7.73
C GLY A 400 -24.96 -41.60 -6.41
N SER A 401 -23.68 -41.48 -6.05
CA SER A 401 -23.18 -41.95 -4.75
C SER A 401 -22.39 -40.84 -4.07
N SER A 402 -21.18 -40.56 -4.54
CA SER A 402 -20.39 -39.42 -4.06
C SER A 402 -20.97 -38.07 -4.48
N SER A 403 -21.61 -38.00 -5.66
CA SER A 403 -22.23 -36.77 -6.19
C SER A 403 -23.44 -36.30 -5.40
N GLN A 404 -24.02 -37.15 -4.54
CA GLN A 404 -25.14 -36.77 -3.69
C GLN A 404 -24.77 -35.68 -2.68
N MET A 405 -23.49 -35.46 -2.39
CA MET A 405 -23.06 -34.41 -1.46
C MET A 405 -23.11 -33.00 -2.06
N PHE A 406 -23.23 -32.85 -3.39
CA PHE A 406 -23.26 -31.54 -4.03
C PHE A 406 -24.57 -30.77 -3.73
N PRO A 407 -24.54 -29.42 -3.72
CA PRO A 407 -25.73 -28.61 -3.48
C PRO A 407 -26.87 -28.89 -4.47
N LYS A 408 -26.55 -29.01 -5.77
CA LYS A 408 -27.53 -29.36 -6.82
C LYS A 408 -27.62 -30.88 -6.95
N LYS A 409 -28.80 -31.45 -6.66
CA LYS A 409 -29.04 -32.90 -6.76
C LYS A 409 -29.33 -33.32 -8.19
N SER A 410 -28.87 -34.50 -8.55
CA SER A 410 -29.34 -35.22 -9.73
C SER A 410 -30.44 -36.20 -9.32
N TYR A 411 -31.40 -36.45 -10.21
CA TYR A 411 -32.48 -37.40 -9.97
C TYR A 411 -32.56 -38.42 -11.09
N SER A 412 -32.87 -39.66 -10.74
CA SER A 412 -33.34 -40.67 -11.69
C SER A 412 -34.85 -40.76 -11.52
N LEU A 413 -35.59 -40.71 -12.63
CA LEU A 413 -37.04 -40.81 -12.59
C LEU A 413 -37.56 -41.76 -13.66
N GLU A 414 -38.67 -42.41 -13.34
CA GLU A 414 -39.44 -43.20 -14.30
C GLU A 414 -40.88 -42.71 -14.38
N THR A 415 -41.38 -42.44 -15.58
CA THR A 415 -42.78 -42.04 -15.80
C THR A 415 -43.71 -43.24 -15.62
N GLN A 416 -44.84 -43.01 -14.96
CA GLN A 416 -45.81 -44.03 -14.57
C GLN A 416 -47.22 -43.76 -15.10
N ASP A 417 -48.00 -44.82 -15.28
CA ASP A 417 -49.44 -44.74 -15.50
C ASP A 417 -50.22 -44.70 -14.16
N ALA A 418 -51.55 -44.68 -14.23
CA ALA A 418 -52.41 -44.61 -13.05
C ALA A 418 -52.32 -45.87 -12.16
N GLU A 419 -51.83 -46.99 -12.71
CA GLU A 419 -51.60 -48.26 -12.05
C GLU A 419 -50.16 -48.42 -11.53
N GLY A 420 -49.32 -47.38 -11.69
CA GLY A 420 -47.92 -47.36 -11.25
C GLY A 420 -46.99 -48.20 -12.13
N GLN A 421 -47.41 -48.57 -13.35
CA GLN A 421 -46.56 -49.26 -14.33
C GLN A 421 -45.81 -48.25 -15.19
N ASN A 422 -44.70 -48.70 -15.79
CA ASN A 422 -43.88 -47.86 -16.66
C ASN A 422 -44.70 -47.34 -17.85
N ASN A 423 -44.60 -46.03 -18.08
CA ASN A 423 -45.35 -45.32 -19.10
C ASN A 423 -44.38 -44.61 -20.04
N ASN A 424 -44.14 -45.17 -21.22
CA ASN A 424 -43.26 -44.57 -22.22
C ASN A 424 -43.92 -43.32 -22.79
N VAL A 425 -43.26 -42.17 -22.65
CA VAL A 425 -43.75 -40.87 -23.12
C VAL A 425 -42.63 -40.12 -23.83
N SER A 426 -42.99 -39.33 -24.85
CA SER A 426 -42.06 -38.40 -25.50
C SER A 426 -42.03 -37.11 -24.69
N LEU A 427 -40.89 -36.73 -24.13
CA LEU A 427 -40.71 -35.49 -23.39
C LEU A 427 -39.85 -34.50 -24.19
N LEU A 428 -40.32 -33.28 -24.40
CA LEU A 428 -39.61 -32.17 -25.04
C LEU A 428 -39.06 -32.52 -26.44
N GLY A 429 -39.82 -33.33 -27.19
CA GLY A 429 -39.45 -33.82 -28.52
C GLY A 429 -38.37 -34.91 -28.55
N MET A 430 -37.99 -35.47 -27.39
CA MET A 430 -37.13 -36.66 -27.29
C MET A 430 -37.94 -37.94 -27.59
N PRO A 431 -37.27 -39.06 -27.98
CA PRO A 431 -37.95 -40.34 -28.22
C PRO A 431 -38.79 -40.81 -27.03
N GLU A 432 -39.83 -41.60 -27.31
CA GLU A 432 -40.69 -42.19 -26.27
C GLU A 432 -39.89 -43.18 -25.41
N GLU A 433 -39.68 -42.81 -24.16
CA GLU A 433 -39.02 -43.62 -23.14
C GLU A 433 -39.70 -43.39 -21.78
N ASN A 434 -39.42 -44.27 -20.83
CA ASN A 434 -39.94 -44.10 -19.48
C ASN A 434 -38.85 -43.82 -18.43
N ASP A 435 -37.56 -43.93 -18.76
CA ASP A 435 -36.45 -43.73 -17.80
C ASP A 435 -35.68 -42.46 -18.18
N TRP A 436 -35.64 -41.52 -17.24
CA TRP A 436 -35.11 -40.18 -17.45
C TRP A 436 -34.19 -39.75 -16.31
N ILE A 437 -33.25 -38.88 -16.62
CA ILE A 437 -32.29 -38.33 -15.66
C ILE A 437 -32.38 -36.81 -15.67
N LEU A 438 -32.70 -36.23 -14.52
CA LEU A 438 -32.49 -34.81 -14.26
C LEU A 438 -31.07 -34.64 -13.77
N HIS A 439 -30.18 -34.31 -14.71
CA HIS A 439 -28.75 -34.20 -14.42
C HIS A 439 -28.43 -32.81 -13.87
N GLY A 440 -27.93 -32.75 -12.64
CA GLY A 440 -27.43 -31.54 -12.00
C GLY A 440 -25.90 -31.53 -11.97
N PRO A 441 -25.22 -31.19 -13.08
CA PRO A 441 -23.76 -31.10 -13.09
C PRO A 441 -23.29 -30.01 -12.11
N TYR A 442 -22.20 -30.28 -11.40
CA TYR A 442 -21.60 -29.36 -10.42
C TYR A 442 -20.20 -28.88 -10.83
N THR A 443 -19.45 -29.70 -11.54
CA THR A 443 -18.17 -29.33 -12.16
C THR A 443 -18.41 -29.18 -13.66
N ASP A 444 -18.27 -27.98 -14.20
CA ASP A 444 -18.06 -27.76 -15.64
C ASP A 444 -16.56 -27.78 -15.98
#